data_AF-A0A378F6A7-F1
#
_entry.id   AF-A0A378F6A7-F1
#
_cell.length_a   1.000
_cell.length_b   1.000
_cell.length_c   1.000
_cell.angle_alpha   90.00
_cell.angle_beta   90.00
_cell.angle_gamma   90.00
#
_symmetry.space_group_name_H-M   'P 1'
#
loop_
_entity.id
_entity.type
_entity.pdbx_description
1 polymer ?
#
loop_
_entity_poly.entity_id
_entity_poly.type
_entity_poly.pdbx_seq_one_letter_code
_entity_poly.pdbx_strand_id
1 'polypeptide(L)'
;MGRIYDWYQKHQPQSAYQVDSDPGVVSVRQIYQYYKSHGYDTVVMGASFRRIEQIQALAGCDRLTISPVLLDELAASEGVLTRQLTPGCVTETRPAR
;
A
#
# COMPACT_ATOMS: atom_id res chain seq x y z
N MET A 1 1.33 -7.01 -3.04
CA MET A 1 1.16 -5.85 -3.95
C MET A 1 1.40 -6.22 -5.39
N GLY A 2 2.65 -6.36 -5.79
CA GLY A 2 3.09 -6.54 -7.18
C GLY A 2 2.52 -7.77 -7.86
N ARG A 3 2.32 -8.87 -7.14
CA ARG A 3 1.69 -10.07 -7.74
C ARG A 3 0.21 -9.87 -8.09
N ILE A 4 -0.50 -9.00 -7.37
CA ILE A 4 -1.89 -8.64 -7.70
C ILE A 4 -1.87 -7.81 -8.98
N TYR A 5 -0.98 -6.82 -9.07
CA TYR A 5 -0.76 -6.05 -10.29
C TYR A 5 -0.42 -6.95 -11.50
N ASP A 6 0.52 -7.89 -11.34
CA ASP A 6 0.91 -8.82 -12.41
C ASP A 6 -0.28 -9.67 -12.89
N TRP A 7 -1.14 -10.13 -11.96
CA TRP A 7 -2.34 -10.88 -12.31
C TRP A 7 -3.34 -10.05 -13.10
N TYR A 8 -3.59 -8.80 -12.67
CA TYR A 8 -4.51 -7.90 -13.38
C TYR A 8 -3.99 -7.53 -14.76
N GLN A 9 -2.69 -7.22 -14.91
CA GLN A 9 -2.14 -6.91 -16.23
C GLN A 9 -2.23 -8.08 -17.22
N LYS A 10 -2.13 -9.31 -16.72
CA LYS A 10 -2.25 -10.51 -17.56
C LYS A 10 -3.69 -10.78 -18.01
N HIS A 11 -4.70 -10.48 -17.18
CA HIS A 11 -6.10 -10.88 -17.43
C HIS A 11 -7.00 -9.72 -17.86
N GLN A 12 -6.65 -8.49 -17.51
CA GLN A 12 -7.39 -7.26 -17.78
C GLN A 12 -6.40 -6.11 -18.00
N PRO A 13 -5.72 -6.07 -19.16
CA PRO A 13 -4.71 -5.05 -19.43
C PRO A 13 -5.34 -3.67 -19.42
N GLN A 14 -4.91 -2.83 -18.49
CA GLN A 14 -5.29 -1.41 -18.46
C GLN A 14 -4.37 -0.62 -19.38
N SER A 15 -4.96 0.27 -20.18
CA SER A 15 -4.27 1.12 -21.14
C SER A 15 -3.37 2.19 -20.48
N ALA A 16 -3.71 2.62 -19.26
CA ALA A 16 -2.91 3.58 -18.49
C ALA A 16 -2.83 3.13 -17.02
N TYR A 17 -1.61 3.14 -16.46
CA TYR A 17 -1.40 2.83 -15.05
C TYR A 17 -1.78 4.04 -14.19
N GLN A 18 -2.68 3.83 -13.23
CA GLN A 18 -3.02 4.80 -12.19
C GLN A 18 -2.78 4.18 -10.83
N VAL A 19 -1.91 4.81 -10.03
CA VAL A 19 -1.48 4.25 -8.74
C VAL A 19 -2.62 4.12 -7.73
N ASP A 20 -3.57 5.05 -7.72
CA ASP A 20 -4.71 5.01 -6.81
C ASP A 20 -5.73 3.92 -7.17
N SER A 21 -5.75 3.52 -8.44
CA SER A 21 -6.58 2.42 -8.96
C SER A 21 -5.82 1.09 -8.97
N ASP A 22 -4.56 1.05 -8.52
CA ASP A 22 -3.78 -0.18 -8.48
C ASP A 22 -4.43 -1.16 -7.48
N PRO A 23 -4.82 -2.36 -7.93
CA PRO A 23 -5.56 -3.31 -7.10
C PRO A 23 -4.74 -3.78 -5.88
N GLY A 24 -3.41 -3.80 -5.99
CA GLY A 24 -2.53 -4.02 -4.85
C GLY A 24 -2.65 -2.89 -3.84
N VAL A 25 -2.45 -1.65 -4.28
CA VAL A 25 -2.55 -0.44 -3.42
C VAL A 25 -3.90 -0.39 -2.71
N VAL A 26 -5.00 -0.52 -3.45
CA VAL A 26 -6.37 -0.53 -2.90
C VAL A 26 -6.52 -1.61 -1.82
N SER A 27 -6.03 -2.83 -2.08
CA SER A 27 -6.14 -3.94 -1.13
C SER A 27 -5.44 -3.64 0.21
N VAL A 28 -4.21 -3.12 0.19
CA VAL A 28 -3.51 -2.80 1.45
C VAL A 28 -4.12 -1.59 2.16
N ARG A 29 -4.60 -0.59 1.42
CA ARG A 29 -5.32 0.55 2.03
C ARG A 29 -6.54 0.07 2.82
N GLN A 30 -7.33 -0.83 2.23
CA GLN A 30 -8.49 -1.44 2.89
C GLN A 30 -8.10 -2.26 4.14
N ILE A 31 -7.07 -3.12 4.02
CA ILE A 31 -6.57 -3.91 5.16
C ILE A 31 -6.07 -2.99 6.28
N TYR A 32 -5.29 -1.98 5.94
CA TYR A 32 -4.76 -1.01 6.91
C TYR A 32 -5.89 -0.30 7.64
N GLN A 33 -6.86 0.25 6.91
CA GLN A 33 -8.02 0.94 7.50
C GLN A 33 -8.80 0.02 8.42
N TYR A 34 -9.09 -1.21 7.98
CA TYR A 34 -9.79 -2.21 8.79
C TYR A 34 -9.05 -2.52 10.10
N TYR A 35 -7.73 -2.69 10.03
CA TYR A 35 -6.93 -3.00 11.20
C TYR A 35 -6.94 -1.84 12.20
N LYS A 36 -6.81 -0.60 11.71
CA LYS A 36 -6.79 0.58 12.58
C LYS A 36 -8.17 0.94 13.13
N SER A 37 -9.25 0.77 12.35
CA SER A 37 -10.62 1.09 12.81
C SER A 37 -11.12 0.15 13.92
N HIS A 38 -10.71 -1.12 13.87
CA HIS A 38 -11.05 -2.15 14.87
C HIS A 38 -10.01 -2.28 16.00
N GLY A 39 -9.00 -1.41 15.99
CA GLY A 39 -7.95 -1.36 17.00
C GLY A 39 -7.13 -2.64 17.10
N TYR A 40 -6.83 -3.30 15.98
CA TYR A 40 -5.89 -4.43 15.96
C TYR A 40 -4.45 -3.94 16.07
N ASP A 41 -3.68 -4.53 16.98
CA ASP A 41 -2.26 -4.20 17.22
C ASP A 41 -1.31 -4.84 16.20
N THR A 42 -1.83 -5.68 15.31
CA THR A 42 -1.02 -6.35 14.28
C THR A 42 -0.41 -5.32 13.33
N VAL A 43 0.91 -5.41 13.15
CA VAL A 43 1.66 -4.56 12.23
C VAL A 43 1.29 -4.89 10.80
N VAL A 44 0.82 -3.89 10.05
CA VAL A 44 0.55 -4.03 8.61
C VAL A 44 1.84 -3.71 7.85
N MET A 45 2.41 -4.72 7.20
CA MET A 45 3.64 -4.57 6.41
C MET A 45 3.37 -4.76 4.91
N GLY A 46 3.43 -3.67 4.14
CA GLY A 46 3.31 -3.72 2.69
C GLY A 46 4.54 -4.35 2.05
N ALA A 47 4.33 -5.26 1.09
CA ALA A 47 5.42 -6.05 0.48
C ALA A 47 5.24 -6.29 -1.01
N SER A 48 6.37 -6.59 -1.66
CA SER A 48 6.48 -6.96 -3.08
C SER A 48 6.03 -5.84 -4.01
N PHE A 49 6.77 -4.73 -4.06
CA PHE A 49 6.46 -3.62 -4.96
C PHE A 49 6.96 -3.87 -6.39
N ARG A 50 6.39 -3.16 -7.36
CA ARG A 50 6.86 -3.13 -8.76
C ARG A 50 7.36 -1.76 -9.19
N ARG A 51 6.88 -0.70 -8.54
CA ARG A 51 7.18 0.68 -8.86
C ARG A 51 7.20 1.55 -7.60
N ILE A 52 7.92 2.67 -7.63
CA ILE A 52 8.03 3.58 -6.50
C ILE A 52 6.72 4.27 -6.16
N GLU A 53 5.83 4.50 -7.13
CA GLU A 53 4.55 5.17 -6.91
C GLU A 53 3.66 4.35 -5.97
N GLN A 54 3.70 3.01 -6.07
CA GLN A 54 2.98 2.12 -5.14
C GLN A 54 3.44 2.30 -3.69
N ILE A 55 4.73 2.59 -3.49
CA ILE A 55 5.33 2.81 -2.18
C ILE A 55 4.89 4.18 -1.66
N GLN A 56 4.97 5.21 -2.51
CA GLN A 56 4.55 6.57 -2.18
C GLN A 56 3.05 6.64 -1.84
N ALA A 57 2.22 5.91 -2.58
CA ALA A 57 0.77 5.80 -2.34
C ALA A 57 0.40 5.16 -0.99
N LEU A 58 1.36 4.48 -0.33
CA LEU A 58 1.22 3.85 0.98
C LEU A 58 2.07 4.53 2.06
N ALA A 59 2.60 5.72 1.78
CA ALA A 59 3.36 6.49 2.76
C ALA A 59 2.53 6.69 4.04
N GLY A 60 3.05 6.20 5.16
CA GLY A 60 2.35 6.20 6.45
C GLY A 60 1.77 4.84 6.90
N CYS A 61 1.90 3.79 6.08
CA CYS A 61 1.76 2.40 6.53
C CYS A 61 2.76 2.08 7.65
N ASP A 62 2.47 1.10 8.51
CA ASP A 62 3.32 0.81 9.68
C ASP A 62 4.73 0.40 9.28
N ARG A 63 4.85 -0.48 8.28
CA ARG A 63 6.12 -0.94 7.70
C ARG A 63 5.96 -1.20 6.20
N LEU A 64 7.05 -1.04 5.46
CA LEU A 64 7.14 -1.40 4.04
C LEU A 64 8.43 -2.18 3.83
N THR A 65 8.36 -3.35 3.19
CA THR A 65 9.54 -4.10 2.77
C THR A 65 9.77 -3.88 1.27
N ILE A 66 10.89 -3.24 0.95
CA ILE A 66 11.20 -2.69 -0.37
C ILE A 66 12.47 -3.37 -0.88
N SER A 67 12.52 -3.70 -2.17
CA SER A 67 13.71 -4.27 -2.81
C SER A 67 14.82 -3.22 -2.92
N PRO A 68 16.11 -3.62 -2.93
CA PRO A 68 17.23 -2.68 -3.08
C PRO A 68 17.09 -1.76 -4.30
N VAL A 69 16.70 -2.30 -5.45
CA VAL A 69 16.49 -1.51 -6.69
C VAL A 69 15.50 -0.37 -6.49
N LEU A 70 14.36 -0.64 -5.83
CA LEU A 70 13.35 0.39 -5.58
C LEU A 70 13.76 1.36 -4.47
N LEU A 71 14.64 0.94 -3.54
CA LEU A 71 15.24 1.85 -2.56
C LEU A 71 16.18 2.84 -3.23
N ASP A 72 17.00 2.39 -4.18
CA ASP A 72 17.89 3.26 -4.95
C ASP A 72 17.10 4.27 -5.78
N GLU A 73 16.01 3.82 -6.44
CA GLU A 73 15.09 4.72 -7.16
C GLU A 73 14.43 5.75 -6.24
N LEU A 74 14.03 5.37 -5.02
CA LEU A 74 13.49 6.29 -4.03
C LEU A 74 14.54 7.27 -3.52
N ALA A 75 15.78 6.83 -3.33
CA ALA A 75 16.89 7.68 -2.89
C ALA A 75 17.28 8.72 -3.95
N ALA A 76 17.15 8.36 -5.23
CA ALA A 76 17.38 9.26 -6.36
C ALA A 76 16.18 10.17 -6.67
N SER A 77 14.99 9.89 -6.12
CA SER A 77 13.78 10.67 -6.36
C SER A 77 13.80 11.94 -5.51
N GLU A 78 13.72 13.08 -6.19
CA GLU A 78 13.53 14.38 -5.54
C GLU A 78 12.05 14.77 -5.50
N GLY A 79 11.58 15.25 -4.34
CA GLY A 79 10.21 15.71 -4.18
C GLY A 79 9.69 15.59 -2.76
N VAL A 80 8.51 16.14 -2.52
CA VAL A 80 7.83 16.05 -1.22
C VAL A 80 7.06 14.74 -1.17
N LEU A 81 7.39 13.88 -0.20
CA LEU A 81 6.60 12.68 0.07
C LEU A 81 5.46 13.00 1.05
N THR A 82 4.25 13.15 0.51
CA THR A 82 3.06 13.36 1.33
C THR A 82 2.58 12.04 1.94
N ARG A 83 2.30 12.08 3.25
CA ARG A 83 1.69 10.94 3.96
C ARG A 83 0.28 10.69 3.41
N GLN A 84 0.02 9.44 3.02
CA GLN A 84 -1.25 8.99 2.45
C GLN A 84 -2.09 8.19 3.45
N LEU A 85 -1.44 7.46 4.37
CA LEU A 85 -2.10 6.61 5.36
C LEU A 85 -1.84 7.13 6.77
N THR A 86 -2.91 7.37 7.52
CA THR A 86 -2.86 7.82 8.90
C THR A 86 -3.65 6.85 9.76
N PRO A 87 -3.11 6.40 10.91
CA PRO A 87 -3.90 5.59 11.84
C PRO A 87 -5.08 6.44 12.34
N GLY A 88 -6.29 5.96 12.08
CA GLY A 88 -7.51 6.58 12.60
C GLY A 88 -7.69 6.32 14.09
N CYS A 89 -8.78 6.88 14.65
CA CYS A 89 -9.29 6.45 15.95
C CYS A 89 -9.89 5.04 15.82
N VAL A 90 -9.89 4.27 16.90
CA VAL A 90 -10.67 3.04 16.99
C VAL A 90 -12.15 3.43 17.02
N THR A 91 -12.82 3.28 15.89
CA THR A 91 -14.22 3.69 15.70
C THR A 91 -15.17 2.51 15.67
N GLU A 92 -14.67 1.28 15.49
CA GLU A 92 -15.49 0.09 15.23
C GLU A 92 -15.24 -0.99 16.27
N THR A 93 -16.33 -1.64 16.69
CA THR A 93 -16.26 -2.78 17.60
C THR A 93 -15.69 -3.99 16.88
N ARG A 94 -14.75 -4.71 17.51
CA ARG A 94 -14.19 -5.94 16.92
C ARG A 94 -15.31 -6.95 16.63
N PRO A 95 -15.37 -7.52 15.41
CA PRO A 95 -16.38 -8.53 15.10
C PRO A 95 -16.23 -9.74 16.03
N ALA A 96 -17.35 -10.38 16.34
CA ALA A 96 -17.38 -11.61 17.12
C ALA A 96 -16.59 -12.71 16.39
N ARG A 97 -15.84 -13.50 17.17
CA ARG A 97 -14.95 -14.57 16.68
C ARG A 97 -15.74 -15.82 16.30
#